data_AF-M5EZT3-F1
#
_entry.id   AF-M5EZT3-F1
#
_cell.length_a   1.000
_cell.length_b   1.000
_cell.length_c   1.000
_cell.angle_alpha   90.00
_cell.angle_beta   90.00
_cell.angle_gamma   90.00
#
_symmetry.space_group_name_H-M   'P 1'
#
loop_
_entity.id
_entity.type
_entity.pdbx_description
1 polymer ?
#
loop_
_entity_poly.entity_id
_entity_poly.type
_entity_poly.pdbx_seq_one_letter_code
_entity_poly.pdbx_strand_id
1 'polypeptide(L)' 'MTPEVDAVLAQDVADVKAVGITGTPTFFVNGKPLPSFGRKQLEDLVKAEVAASK' A
#
# COMPACT_ATOMS: atom_id res chain seq x y z
N MET A 1 -6.67 9.26 24.42
CA MET A 1 -7.07 8.46 23.24
C MET A 1 -8.28 7.64 23.63
N THR A 2 -9.19 7.39 22.70
CA THR A 2 -10.30 6.46 22.95
C THR A 2 -9.82 5.04 22.63
N PRO A 3 -10.34 3.99 23.30
CA PRO A 3 -9.91 2.61 23.07
C PRO A 3 -9.98 2.16 21.60
N GLU A 4 -10.91 2.72 20.83
CA GLU A 4 -11.09 2.43 19.41
C GLU A 4 -9.93 2.95 18.56
N VAL A 5 -9.41 4.14 18.88
CA VAL A 5 -8.26 4.72 18.18
C VAL A 5 -7.01 3.89 18.44
N ASP A 6 -6.82 3.42 19.67
CA ASP A 6 -5.65 2.60 20.04
C ASP A 6 -5.68 1.24 19.33
N ALA A 7 -6.87 0.64 19.18
CA ALA A 7 -7.04 -0.61 18.45
C ALA A 7 -6.70 -0.46 16.95
N VAL A 8 -7.14 0.62 16.31
CA VAL A 8 -6.81 0.92 14.91
C VAL A 8 -5.30 1.08 14.74
N LEU A 9 -4.64 1.86 15.62
CA LEU A 9 -3.19 2.05 15.54
C LEU A 9 -2.41 0.76 15.74
N ALA A 10 -2.83 -0.12 16.64
CA ALA A 10 -2.20 -1.41 16.86
C ALA A 10 -2.29 -2.31 15.62
N GLN A 11 -3.46 -2.31 14.96
CA GLN A 11 -3.67 -3.06 13.72
C GLN A 11 -2.80 -2.51 12.59
N ASP A 12 -2.77 -1.19 12.39
CA ASP A 12 -1.95 -0.54 11.35
C ASP A 12 -0.46 -0.90 11.51
N VAL A 13 0.06 -0.90 12.75
CA VAL A 13 1.45 -1.28 13.03
C VAL A 13 1.71 -2.76 12.71
N ALA A 14 0.76 -3.64 13.01
CA ALA A 14 0.88 -5.07 12.71
C ALA A 14 0.93 -5.31 11.19
N ASP A 15 0.07 -4.62 10.43
CA ASP A 15 -0.02 -4.75 8.98
C ASP A 15 1.24 -4.23 8.28
N VAL A 16 1.75 -3.06 8.69
CA VAL A 16 3.00 -2.50 8.15
C VAL A 16 4.19 -3.45 8.36
N LYS A 17 4.27 -4.08 9.54
CA LYS A 17 5.31 -5.08 9.86
C LYS A 17 5.17 -6.33 9.02
N ALA A 18 3.94 -6.82 8.82
CA ALA A 18 3.67 -8.01 8.01
C ALA A 18 4.07 -7.81 6.53
N VAL A 19 3.90 -6.59 6.01
CA VAL A 19 4.26 -6.23 4.62
C VAL A 19 5.76 -5.88 4.49
N GLY A 20 6.48 -5.67 5.60
CA GLY A 20 7.92 -5.39 5.59
C GLY A 20 8.28 -3.98 5.09
N ILE A 21 7.36 -3.02 5.21
CA ILE A 21 7.58 -1.63 4.77
C ILE A 21 8.54 -0.95 5.75
N THR A 22 9.60 -0.33 5.23
CA THR A 22 10.64 0.34 6.03
C THR A 22 10.56 1.88 5.97
N GLY A 23 9.69 2.42 5.13
CA GLY A 23 9.53 3.87 4.98
C GLY A 23 8.32 4.27 4.13
N THR A 24 8.02 5.56 4.18
CA THR A 24 6.93 6.20 3.43
C THR A 24 7.52 7.26 2.49
N PRO A 25 6.96 7.47 1.28
CA PRO A 25 5.77 6.83 0.71
C PRO A 25 6.05 5.43 0.11
N THR A 26 5.13 4.48 0.33
CA THR A 26 5.12 3.14 -0.30
C THR A 26 3.73 2.85 -0.85
N PHE A 27 3.66 2.36 -2.10
CA PHE A 27 2.39 2.06 -2.79
C PHE A 27 2.40 0.65 -3.36
N PHE A 28 1.22 0.03 -3.35
CA PHE A 28 0.95 -1.25 -3.98
C PHE A 28 -0.32 -1.14 -4.84
N VAL A 29 -0.37 -1.87 -5.95
CA VAL A 29 -1.58 -2.06 -6.76
C VAL A 29 -1.81 -3.56 -6.89
N ASN A 30 -2.93 -4.07 -6.35
CA ASN A 30 -3.24 -5.50 -6.31
C ASN A 30 -2.08 -6.37 -5.78
N GLY A 31 -1.41 -5.91 -4.73
CA GLY A 31 -0.27 -6.61 -4.11
C GLY A 31 1.07 -6.44 -4.84
N LYS A 32 1.12 -5.77 -6.00
CA LYS A 32 2.36 -5.47 -6.73
C LYS A 32 2.96 -4.15 -6.27
N PRO A 33 4.24 -4.10 -5.88
CA PRO A 33 4.89 -2.87 -5.44
C PRO A 33 5.08 -1.91 -6.60
N LEU A 34 5.03 -0.61 -6.32
CA LEU A 34 5.37 0.41 -7.29
C LEU A 34 6.88 0.38 -7.62
N PRO A 35 7.30 0.25 -8.89
CA PRO A 35 8.72 0.10 -9.24
C PRO A 35 9.58 1.33 -8.90
N SER A 36 8.99 2.52 -9.02
CA SER A 36 9.60 3.79 -8.60
C SER A 36 8.51 4.80 -8.26
N PHE A 37 8.78 5.66 -7.28
CA PHE A 37 7.78 6.60 -6.81
C PHE A 37 7.44 7.66 -7.86
N GLY A 38 6.15 7.86 -8.11
CA GLY A 38 5.65 8.93 -8.96
C GLY A 38 4.24 8.66 -9.49
N ARG A 39 3.53 9.74 -9.83
CA ARG A 39 2.16 9.68 -10.35
C ARG A 39 2.05 8.83 -11.62
N LYS A 40 2.96 9.05 -12.59
CA LYS A 40 2.94 8.32 -13.86
C LYS A 40 3.12 6.81 -13.65
N GLN A 41 4.04 6.43 -12.77
CA GLN A 41 4.30 5.04 -12.43
C GLN A 41 3.07 4.39 -11.80
N LEU A 42 2.37 5.11 -10.91
CA LEU A 42 1.14 4.62 -10.30
C LEU A 42 0.04 4.44 -11.34
N GLU A 43 -0.18 5.44 -12.22
CA GLU A 43 -1.14 5.36 -13.31
C GLU A 43 -0.85 4.19 -14.27
N ASP A 44 0.41 3.99 -14.64
CA ASP A 44 0.84 2.93 -15.55
C ASP A 44 0.61 1.53 -14.91
N LEU A 45 0.92 1.37 -13.61
CA LEU A 45 0.68 0.12 -12.90
C LEU A 45 -0.82 -0.20 -12.74
N VAL A 46 -1.64 0.80 -12.42
CA VAL A 46 -3.11 0.63 -12.37
C VAL A 46 -3.67 0.21 -13.72
N LYS A 47 -3.25 0.86 -14.82
CA LYS A 47 -3.68 0.49 -16.18
C LYS A 47 -3.30 -0.96 -16.52
N ALA A 48 -2.11 -1.39 -16.13
CA ALA A 48 -1.66 -2.76 -16.36
C ALA A 48 -2.54 -3.78 -15.60
N GLU A 49 -2.84 -3.54 -14.32
CA GLU A 49 -3.69 -4.45 -13.53
C GLU A 49 -5.13 -4.51 -14.03
N VAL A 50 -5.70 -3.37 -14.46
CA VAL A 50 -7.03 -3.32 -15.06
C VAL A 50 -7.08 -4.09 -16.38
N ALA A 51 -6.04 -3.97 -17.23
CA ALA A 51 -5.95 -4.71 -18.48
C ALA A 51 -5.79 -6.23 -18.26
N ALA A 52 -5.05 -6.63 -17.22
CA ALA A 52 -4.85 -8.04 -16.85
C ALA A 52 -6.09 -8.72 -16.23
N SER A 53 -7.08 -7.93 -15.80
CA SER A 53 -8.33 -8.42 -15.18
C SER A 53 -9.48 -8.58 -16.19
N LYS A 54 -9.21 -8.42 -17.49
CA LYS A 54 -10.14 -8.69 -18.59
C LYS A 54 -9.87 -10.06 -19.20
#